data_AF-A0A512AWG5-F1
#
_entry.id   AF-A0A512AWG5-F1
#
_cell.length_a   1.000
_cell.length_b   1.000
_cell.length_c   1.000
_cell.angle_alpha   90.00
_cell.angle_beta   90.00
_cell.angle_gamma   90.00
#
_symmetry.space_group_name_H-M   'P 1'
#
loop_
_entity.id
_entity.type
_entity.pdbx_description
1 polymer ?
#
loop_
_entity_poly.entity_id
_entity_poly.type
_entity_poly.pdbx_seq_one_letter_code
_entity_poly.pdbx_strand_id
1 'polypeptide(L)'
;MKKIFTSVIKPFLPKYEVICTNYQLIPGHPVNKNQQRHTFEKGASVEALNFYGKVISSDLTKAMAPVEIALKKRGRVIQKVQIGPVEQLQKYKMVSVN
;
A
#
# COMPACT_ATOMS: atom_id res chain seq x y z
N MET A 1 -22.44 -24.84 -8.24
CA MET A 1 -23.49 -24.09 -7.51
C MET A 1 -22.98 -23.08 -6.47
N LYS A 2 -21.66 -22.93 -6.20
CA LYS A 2 -21.14 -21.98 -5.18
C LYS A 2 -21.24 -20.46 -5.51
N LYS A 3 -21.49 -20.09 -6.77
CA LYS A 3 -21.41 -18.69 -7.24
C LYS A 3 -22.58 -17.79 -6.81
N ILE A 4 -23.74 -18.37 -6.51
CA ILE A 4 -24.97 -17.60 -6.21
C ILE A 4 -24.91 -17.04 -4.79
N PHE A 5 -24.47 -17.84 -3.81
CA PHE A 5 -24.30 -17.40 -2.42
C PHE A 5 -23.28 -16.27 -2.29
N THR A 6 -22.18 -16.29 -3.03
CA THR A 6 -21.18 -15.23 -2.98
C THR A 6 -21.72 -13.85 -3.38
N SER A 7 -22.73 -13.76 -4.25
CA SER A 7 -23.25 -12.46 -4.69
C SER A 7 -24.05 -11.72 -3.61
N VAL A 8 -24.71 -12.45 -2.71
CA VAL A 8 -25.58 -11.86 -1.66
C VAL A 8 -24.76 -11.35 -0.47
N ILE A 9 -23.63 -11.99 -0.16
CA ILE A 9 -22.73 -11.60 0.95
C ILE A 9 -21.64 -10.59 0.53
N LYS A 10 -21.39 -10.41 -0.77
CA LYS A 10 -20.46 -9.41 -1.32
C LYS A 10 -20.53 -8.01 -0.68
N PRO A 11 -21.70 -7.40 -0.40
CA PRO A 11 -21.74 -6.07 0.22
C PRO A 11 -21.15 -6.02 1.63
N PHE A 12 -21.17 -7.12 2.37
CA PHE A 12 -20.66 -7.24 3.74
C PHE A 12 -19.20 -7.68 3.81
N LEU A 13 -18.64 -8.15 2.69
CA LEU A 13 -17.24 -8.55 2.63
C LEU A 13 -16.32 -7.32 2.74
N PRO A 14 -15.16 -7.47 3.41
CA PRO A 14 -14.23 -6.38 3.58
C PRO A 14 -13.59 -5.99 2.25
N LYS A 15 -13.38 -4.68 2.09
CA LYS A 15 -12.60 -4.09 1.00
C LYS A 15 -11.11 -4.16 1.32
N TYR A 16 -10.29 -4.48 0.32
CA TYR A 16 -8.84 -4.51 0.43
C TYR A 16 -8.22 -3.43 -0.45
N GLU A 17 -7.12 -2.83 0.01
CA GLU A 17 -6.43 -1.77 -0.70
C GLU A 17 -4.92 -1.95 -0.49
N VAL A 18 -4.14 -1.79 -1.55
CA VAL A 18 -2.68 -1.74 -1.47
C VAL A 18 -2.25 -0.31 -1.76
N ILE A 19 -1.54 0.30 -0.83
CA ILE A 19 -1.03 1.67 -0.93
C ILE A 19 0.48 1.58 -1.04
N CYS A 20 1.02 2.12 -2.13
CA CYS A 20 2.44 2.34 -2.33
C CYS A 20 2.71 3.83 -2.09
N THR A 21 3.55 4.14 -1.11
CA THR A 21 3.97 5.51 -0.77
C THR A 21 5.43 5.65 -1.11
N ASN A 22 5.75 6.45 -2.13
CA ASN A 22 7.12 6.81 -2.48
C ASN A 22 7.47 8.16 -1.84
N TYR A 23 8.68 8.25 -1.29
CA TYR A 23 9.21 9.45 -0.68
C TYR A 23 10.27 10.06 -1.59
N GLN A 24 9.96 11.22 -2.18
CA GLN A 24 10.92 11.94 -3.00
C GLN A 24 11.73 12.90 -2.14
N LEU A 25 13.05 12.71 -2.14
CA LEU A 25 14.01 13.54 -1.41
C LEU A 25 14.68 14.50 -2.39
N ILE A 26 14.42 15.80 -2.23
CA ILE A 26 15.12 16.85 -2.97
C ILE A 26 15.83 17.72 -1.92
N PRO A 27 17.17 17.82 -1.94
CA PRO A 27 17.90 18.68 -1.02
C PRO A 27 17.38 20.12 -1.04
N GLY A 28 17.21 20.72 0.14
CA GLY A 28 16.68 22.09 0.28
C GLY A 28 15.15 22.22 0.17
N HIS A 29 14.43 21.14 -0.14
CA HIS A 29 12.97 21.11 -0.19
C HIS A 29 12.39 20.12 0.82
N PRO A 30 11.13 20.32 1.28
CA PRO A 30 10.46 19.35 2.13
C PRO A 30 10.28 18.02 1.39
N VAL A 31 10.30 16.92 2.14
CA VAL A 31 10.12 15.57 1.59
C VAL A 31 8.68 15.44 1.08
N ASN A 32 8.57 15.14 -0.21
CA ASN A 32 7.28 14.93 -0.84
C ASN A 32 6.87 13.45 -0.75
N LYS A 33 5.59 13.19 -0.51
CA LYS A 33 4.99 11.84 -0.48
C LYS A 33 4.09 11.68 -1.70
N ASN A 34 4.46 10.78 -2.59
CA ASN A 34 3.57 10.34 -3.66
C ASN A 34 2.88 9.03 -3.24
N GLN A 35 1.54 9.03 -3.20
CA GLN A 35 0.75 7.86 -2.83
C GLN A 35 0.00 7.31 -4.03
N GLN A 36 0.29 6.07 -4.39
CA GLN A 36 -0.49 5.30 -5.35
C GLN A 36 -1.37 4.29 -4.60
N ARG A 37 -2.68 4.39 -4.80
CA ARG A 37 -3.66 3.49 -4.18
C ARG A 37 -4.25 2.56 -5.22
N HIS A 38 -4.04 1.26 -5.03
CA HIS A 38 -4.73 0.23 -5.78
C HIS A 38 -5.84 -0.37 -4.92
N THR A 39 -7.07 -0.30 -5.42
CA THR A 39 -8.27 -0.68 -4.68
C THR A 39 -8.83 -1.96 -5.26
N PHE A 40 -9.08 -2.96 -4.41
CA PHE A 40 -9.66 -4.24 -4.82
C PHE A 40 -11.16 -4.30 -4.52
N GLU A 41 -11.84 -5.24 -5.20
CA GLU A 41 -13.24 -5.56 -4.92
C GLU A 41 -13.44 -6.14 -3.51
N LYS A 42 -14.69 -6.08 -3.03
CA LYS A 42 -15.06 -6.64 -1.73
C LYS A 42 -14.84 -8.16 -1.73
N GLY A 43 -14.10 -8.66 -0.74
CA GLY A 43 -13.80 -10.09 -0.61
C GLY A 43 -12.60 -10.59 -1.42
N ALA A 44 -11.91 -9.71 -2.17
CA ALA A 44 -10.73 -10.06 -2.97
C ALA A 44 -9.44 -10.17 -2.12
N SER A 45 -9.47 -10.96 -1.04
CA SER A 45 -8.33 -11.07 -0.12
C SER A 45 -7.11 -11.74 -0.74
N VAL A 46 -7.33 -12.80 -1.52
CA VAL A 46 -6.26 -13.56 -2.17
C VAL A 46 -5.59 -12.72 -3.26
N GLU A 47 -6.38 -12.03 -4.07
CA GLU A 47 -5.86 -11.12 -5.10
C GLU A 47 -5.04 -9.98 -4.50
N ALA A 48 -5.54 -9.36 -3.43
CA ALA A 48 -4.83 -8.28 -2.75
C ALA A 48 -3.50 -8.74 -2.14
N LEU A 49 -3.46 -9.93 -1.53
CA LEU A 49 -2.23 -10.52 -0.98
C LEU A 49 -1.23 -10.89 -2.08
N ASN A 50 -1.71 -11.49 -3.17
CA ASN A 50 -0.86 -11.84 -4.31
C ASN A 50 -0.27 -10.59 -4.97
N PHE A 51 -1.08 -9.54 -5.15
CA PHE A 51 -0.59 -8.27 -5.66
C PHE A 51 0.40 -7.61 -4.71
N TYR A 52 0.11 -7.59 -3.40
CA TYR A 52 1.02 -7.07 -2.39
C TYR A 52 2.39 -7.77 -2.43
N GLY A 53 2.40 -9.11 -2.49
CA GLY A 53 3.62 -9.90 -2.64
C GLY A 53 4.39 -9.54 -3.91
N LYS A 54 3.71 -9.41 -5.05
CA LYS A 54 4.32 -9.00 -6.32
C LYS A 54 4.97 -7.62 -6.24
N VAL A 55 4.30 -6.65 -5.61
CA VAL A 55 4.81 -5.29 -5.46
C VAL A 55 6.05 -5.27 -4.56
N ILE A 56 6.08 -6.06 -3.48
CA ILE A 56 7.27 -6.17 -2.62
C ILE A 56 8.44 -6.85 -3.36
N SER A 57 8.16 -7.93 -4.09
CA SER A 57 9.20 -8.69 -4.77
C SER A 57 9.77 -7.98 -5.99
N SER A 58 8.99 -7.05 -6.57
CA SER A 58 9.35 -6.33 -7.80
C SER A 58 10.62 -5.52 -7.63
N ASP A 59 11.58 -5.76 -8.52
CA ASP A 59 12.86 -5.03 -8.53
C ASP A 59 12.67 -3.55 -8.89
N LEU A 60 11.64 -3.23 -9.68
CA LEU A 60 11.26 -1.84 -9.94
C LEU A 60 10.87 -1.11 -8.64
N THR A 61 10.09 -1.77 -7.78
CA THR A 61 9.65 -1.18 -6.51
C THR A 61 10.82 -1.01 -5.53
N LYS A 62 11.79 -1.93 -5.57
CA LYS A 62 13.03 -1.80 -4.79
C LYS A 62 13.92 -0.67 -5.30
N ALA A 63 14.03 -0.51 -6.62
CA ALA A 63 14.80 0.57 -7.24
C ALA A 63 14.23 1.97 -6.95
N MET A 64 12.93 2.06 -6.65
CA MET A 64 12.26 3.32 -6.29
C MET A 64 12.44 3.72 -4.82
N ALA A 65 13.23 3.01 -4.01
CA ALA A 65 13.46 3.33 -2.60
C ALA A 65 13.88 4.81 -2.42
N PRO A 66 13.32 5.54 -1.42
CA PRO A 66 12.57 5.07 -0.26
C PRO A 66 11.05 4.88 -0.51
N VAL A 67 10.53 3.68 -0.25
CA VAL A 67 9.12 3.31 -0.49
C VAL A 67 8.51 2.58 0.71
N GLU A 68 7.26 2.90 1.03
CA GLU A 68 6.42 2.16 1.99
C GLU A 68 5.24 1.51 1.27
N ILE A 69 5.06 0.21 1.46
CA ILE A 69 3.97 -0.57 0.86
C ILE A 69 3.08 -1.07 1.99
N ALA A 70 1.82 -0.63 2.02
CA ALA A 70 0.84 -0.97 3.03
C ALA A 70 -0.36 -1.71 2.42
N LEU A 71 -0.70 -2.87 2.99
CA LEU A 71 -1.94 -3.58 2.73
C LEU A 71 -2.98 -3.15 3.77
N LYS A 72 -4.10 -2.58 3.31
CA LYS A 72 -5.24 -2.19 4.14
C LYS A 72 -6.44 -3.10 3.92
N LYS A 73 -7.17 -3.37 5.00
CA LYS A 73 -8.49 -4.03 5.01
C LYS A 73 -9.46 -3.17 5.79
N ARG A 74 -10.56 -2.78 5.15
CA ARG A 74 -11.60 -1.93 5.75
C ARG A 74 -10.99 -0.69 6.45
N GLY A 75 -10.02 -0.05 5.80
CA GLY A 75 -9.31 1.14 6.29
C GLY A 75 -8.18 0.88 7.29
N ARG A 76 -8.03 -0.34 7.84
CA ARG A 76 -6.96 -0.69 8.78
C ARG A 76 -5.77 -1.30 8.05
N VAL A 77 -4.54 -0.90 8.39
CA VAL A 77 -3.31 -1.52 7.88
C VAL A 77 -3.18 -2.90 8.51
N ILE A 78 -3.07 -3.94 7.68
CA ILE A 78 -2.81 -5.32 8.11
C ILE A 78 -1.33 -5.62 8.02
N GLN A 79 -0.70 -5.22 6.92
CA GLN A 79 0.72 -5.47 6.66
C GLN A 79 1.35 -4.21 6.12
N LYS A 80 2.60 -3.98 6.52
CA LYS A 80 3.39 -2.83 6.10
C LYS A 80 4.82 -3.28 5.89
N VAL A 81 5.38 -2.97 4.75
CA VAL A 81 6.78 -3.21 4.42
C VAL A 81 7.39 -1.88 4.02
N GLN A 82 8.59 -1.63 4.51
CA GLN A 82 9.36 -0.44 4.20
C GLN A 82 10.64 -0.87 3.49
N ILE A 83 10.96 -0.18 2.40
CA ILE A 83 12.13 -0.41 1.59
C ILE A 83 12.95 0.87 1.58
N GLY A 84 14.19 0.79 2.08
CA GLY A 84 15.07 1.93 2.26
C GLY A 84 14.84 2.70 3.58
N PRO A 85 15.45 3.89 3.74
CA PRO A 85 15.51 4.63 5.00
C PRO A 85 14.20 5.38 5.35
N VAL A 86 13.04 4.77 5.12
CA VAL A 86 11.72 5.39 5.36
C VAL A 86 11.53 5.74 6.84
N GLU A 87 11.95 4.88 7.76
CA GLU A 87 11.83 5.16 9.20
C GLU A 87 12.59 6.42 9.61
N GLN A 88 13.78 6.62 9.04
CA GLN A 88 14.59 7.80 9.32
C GLN A 88 13.88 9.06 8.81
N LEU A 89 13.36 9.03 7.58
CA LEU A 89 12.61 10.15 7.00
C LEU A 89 11.39 10.54 7.84
N GLN A 90 10.69 9.56 8.40
CA GLN A 90 9.55 9.81 9.29
C GLN A 90 9.99 10.39 10.65
N LYS A 91 11.10 9.89 11.22
CA LYS A 91 11.66 10.36 12.50
C LYS A 91 12.12 11.81 12.44
N TYR A 92 12.76 12.23 11.35
CA TYR A 92 13.26 13.60 11.21
C TYR A 92 12.18 14.63 10.88
N LYS A 93 10.89 14.26 10.85
CA LYS A 93 9.77 15.14 10.44
C LYS A 93 10.05 15.90 9.13
N MET A 94 10.88 15.34 8.25
CA MET A 94 11.27 15.99 7.01
C MET A 94 10.11 16.04 6.00
N VAL A 95 8.98 15.41 6.32
CA VAL A 95 7.82 15.33 5.45
C VAL A 95 6.84 16.45 5.74
N SER A 96 6.71 17.38 4.79
CA SER A 96 5.59 18.32 4.78
C SER A 96 4.32 17.58 4.35
N VAL A 97 3.29 17.65 5.18
CA VAL A 97 1.92 17.26 4.80
C VAL A 97 1.33 18.49 4.13
N ASN A 98 1.26 18.49 2.80
CA ASN A 98 0.33 19.37 2.08
C ASN A 98 -0.97 18.61 1.83
#